data_AF-A0A7Y7M5G3-F1
#
_entry.id   AF-A0A7Y7M5G3-F1
#
_cell.length_a   1.000
_cell.length_b   1.000
_cell.length_c   1.000
_cell.angle_alpha   90.00
_cell.angle_beta   90.00
_cell.angle_gamma   90.00
#
_symmetry.space_group_name_H-M   'P 1'
#
loop_
_entity.id
_entity.type
_entity.pdbx_description
1 polymer ?
#
loop_
_entity_poly.entity_id
_entity_poly.type
_entity_poly.pdbx_seq_one_letter_code
_entity_poly.pdbx_strand_id
1 'polypeptide(L)'
;MLFAARRADGAAVLAEAIWLHTVLGLGCRKIAARLGRPAGTVRDWLRAYRANIAAIIGKFTALVHRGAPDAPGLWPAPAPTPAGNAFSMVAAYVKTLALYGSRDGSVVRVPWHYGALMGHGPWFFSTAGWPGGVQHEPALPPGL
;
A
#
# COMPACT_ATOMS: atom_id res chain seq x y z
N MET A 1 -0.84 -24.55 -4.77
CA MET A 1 0.12 -23.50 -4.33
C MET A 1 0.73 -22.68 -5.48
N LEU A 2 0.86 -23.19 -6.72
CA LEU A 2 1.50 -22.48 -7.85
C LEU A 2 0.86 -21.13 -8.28
N PHE A 3 -0.46 -20.99 -8.21
CA PHE A 3 -1.15 -19.74 -8.63
C PHE A 3 -0.87 -18.55 -7.70
N ALA A 4 -0.66 -18.79 -6.41
CA ALA A 4 -0.35 -17.73 -5.45
C ALA A 4 1.06 -17.17 -5.68
N ALA A 5 2.04 -18.04 -5.95
CA ALA A 5 3.40 -17.65 -6.30
C ALA A 5 3.43 -16.79 -7.57
N ARG A 6 2.79 -17.22 -8.66
CA ARG A 6 2.73 -16.43 -9.91
C ARG A 6 2.04 -15.08 -9.75
N ARG A 7 1.00 -14.99 -8.92
CA ARG A 7 0.37 -13.70 -8.59
C ARG A 7 1.27 -12.82 -7.72
N ALA A 8 2.05 -13.41 -6.81
CA ALA A 8 3.03 -12.67 -6.03
C ALA A 8 4.15 -12.11 -6.93
N ASP A 9 4.63 -12.88 -7.91
CA ASP A 9 5.60 -12.39 -8.91
C ASP A 9 5.03 -11.21 -9.72
N GLY A 10 3.77 -11.31 -10.15
CA GLY A 10 3.06 -10.21 -10.80
C GLY A 10 2.91 -8.97 -9.91
N ALA A 11 2.60 -9.17 -8.64
CA ALA A 11 2.50 -8.11 -7.63
C ALA A 11 3.86 -7.46 -7.36
N ALA A 12 4.95 -8.21 -7.34
CA ALA A 12 6.30 -7.70 -7.13
C ALA A 12 6.73 -6.76 -8.26
N VAL A 13 6.44 -7.10 -9.52
CA VAL A 13 6.75 -6.24 -10.68
C VAL A 13 5.93 -4.95 -10.65
N LEU A 14 4.64 -5.04 -10.31
CA LEU A 14 3.78 -3.87 -10.21
C LEU A 14 4.18 -2.98 -9.02
N ALA A 15 4.54 -3.60 -7.90
CA ALA A 15 5.09 -2.92 -6.73
C ALA A 15 6.37 -2.16 -7.08
N GLU A 16 7.30 -2.79 -7.81
CA GLU A 16 8.49 -2.10 -8.27
C GLU A 16 8.14 -0.89 -9.15
N ALA A 17 7.16 -1.01 -10.06
CA ALA A 17 6.69 0.12 -10.86
C ALA A 17 6.17 1.29 -9.99
N ILE A 18 5.40 0.98 -8.94
CA ILE A 18 4.89 2.00 -8.00
C ILE A 18 6.06 2.64 -7.25
N TRP A 19 6.99 1.84 -6.72
CA TRP A 19 8.14 2.33 -5.97
C TRP A 19 9.01 3.26 -6.83
N LEU A 20 9.35 2.84 -8.05
CA LEU A 20 10.10 3.66 -9.00
C LEU A 20 9.39 4.99 -9.32
N HIS A 21 8.05 4.97 -9.37
CA HIS A 21 7.27 6.17 -9.61
C HIS A 21 7.22 7.09 -8.38
N THR A 22 6.96 6.56 -7.19
CA THR A 22 6.71 7.34 -5.97
C THR A 22 7.99 7.79 -5.27
N VAL A 23 9.04 6.96 -5.31
CA VAL A 23 10.30 7.20 -4.59
C VAL A 23 11.33 7.85 -5.50
N LEU A 24 11.46 7.38 -6.75
CA LEU A 24 12.44 7.93 -7.70
C LEU A 24 11.84 8.96 -8.67
N GLY A 25 10.54 9.21 -8.62
CA GLY A 25 9.87 10.19 -9.49
C GLY A 25 9.90 9.80 -10.98
N LEU A 26 10.08 8.52 -11.31
CA LEU A 26 10.21 8.11 -12.71
C LEU A 26 8.86 8.15 -13.45
N GLY A 27 8.91 8.56 -14.71
CA GLY A 27 7.78 8.50 -15.64
C GLY A 27 7.58 7.10 -16.24
N CYS A 28 6.37 6.82 -16.72
CA CYS A 28 5.96 5.50 -17.22
C CYS A 28 6.87 4.91 -18.29
N ARG A 29 7.42 5.72 -19.22
CA ARG A 29 8.33 5.25 -20.27
C ARG A 29 9.65 4.72 -19.71
N LYS A 30 10.24 5.42 -18.75
CA LYS A 30 11.50 4.99 -18.09
C LYS A 30 11.29 3.72 -17.27
N ILE A 31 10.18 3.65 -16.54
CA ILE A 31 9.79 2.47 -15.75
C ILE A 31 9.55 1.27 -16.68
N ALA A 32 8.80 1.45 -17.76
CA ALA A 32 8.52 0.41 -18.76
C ALA A 32 9.81 -0.20 -19.34
N ALA A 33 10.77 0.64 -19.72
CA ALA A 33 12.07 0.19 -20.20
C ALA A 33 12.83 -0.61 -19.12
N ARG A 34 12.84 -0.13 -17.88
CA ARG A 34 13.53 -0.79 -16.76
C ARG A 34 12.92 -2.15 -16.39
N LEU A 35 11.60 -2.28 -16.51
CA LEU A 35 10.88 -3.51 -16.14
C LEU A 35 10.67 -4.48 -17.30
N GLY A 36 11.04 -4.11 -18.54
CA GLY A 36 10.77 -4.92 -19.73
C GLY A 36 9.27 -5.11 -19.99
N ARG A 37 8.46 -4.06 -19.76
CA ARG A 37 6.98 -4.11 -19.89
C ARG A 37 6.47 -3.05 -20.87
N PRO A 38 5.29 -3.28 -21.50
CA PRO A 38 4.68 -2.25 -22.34
C PRO A 38 4.36 -0.97 -21.56
N ALA A 39 4.62 0.19 -22.16
CA ALA A 39 4.38 1.48 -21.51
C ALA A 39 2.89 1.73 -21.19
N GLY A 40 1.98 1.20 -22.01
CA GLY A 40 0.53 1.22 -21.73
C GLY A 40 0.19 0.49 -20.43
N THR A 41 0.73 -0.72 -20.25
CA THR A 41 0.53 -1.53 -19.05
C THR A 41 1.02 -0.82 -17.79
N VAL A 42 2.23 -0.24 -17.81
CA VAL A 42 2.75 0.53 -16.66
C VAL A 42 1.87 1.76 -16.39
N ARG A 43 1.40 2.44 -17.43
CA ARG A 43 0.50 3.59 -17.29
C ARG A 43 -0.79 3.20 -16.58
N ASP A 44 -1.38 2.06 -16.94
CA ASP A 44 -2.62 1.56 -16.34
C ASP A 44 -2.44 1.16 -14.88
N TRP A 45 -1.33 0.51 -14.54
CA TRP A 45 -0.98 0.21 -13.14
C TRP A 45 -0.86 1.48 -12.29
N LEU A 46 -0.14 2.48 -12.79
CA LEU A 46 0.02 3.75 -12.08
C LEU A 46 -1.30 4.52 -12.00
N ARG A 47 -2.17 4.41 -13.02
CA ARG A 47 -3.51 5.00 -12.99
C ARG A 47 -4.39 4.32 -11.94
N ALA A 48 -4.37 2.98 -11.88
CA ALA A 48 -5.09 2.21 -10.87
C ALA A 48 -4.64 2.58 -9.46
N TYR A 49 -3.33 2.64 -9.22
CA TYR A 49 -2.79 3.08 -7.93
C TYR A 49 -3.26 4.49 -7.55
N ARG A 50 -3.18 5.44 -8.50
CA ARG A 50 -3.64 6.82 -8.26
C ARG A 50 -5.13 6.91 -7.94
N ALA A 51 -5.96 6.11 -8.59
CA ALA A 51 -7.39 6.08 -8.33
C ALA A 51 -7.73 5.65 -6.89
N ASN A 52 -6.84 4.88 -6.25
CA ASN A 52 -7.05 4.31 -4.92
C ASN A 52 -6.33 5.07 -3.79
N ILE A 53 -5.65 6.19 -4.07
CA ILE A 53 -4.81 6.91 -3.09
C ILE A 53 -5.54 7.20 -1.77
N ALA A 54 -6.74 7.78 -1.84
CA ALA A 54 -7.49 8.15 -0.65
C ALA A 54 -7.87 6.91 0.19
N ALA A 55 -8.32 5.85 -0.47
CA ALA A 55 -8.68 4.60 0.19
C ALA A 55 -7.46 3.89 0.81
N ILE A 56 -6.31 3.92 0.13
CA ILE A 56 -5.03 3.40 0.65
C ILE A 56 -4.66 4.16 1.93
N ILE A 57 -4.65 5.50 1.89
CA ILE A 57 -4.31 6.32 3.05
C ILE A 57 -5.24 5.98 4.22
N GLY A 58 -6.56 6.04 4.03
CA GLY A 58 -7.52 5.78 5.12
C GLY A 58 -7.35 4.40 5.75
N LYS A 59 -7.23 3.35 4.92
CA LYS A 59 -7.08 1.98 5.40
C LYS A 59 -5.77 1.77 6.17
N PHE A 60 -4.64 2.18 5.60
CA PHE A 60 -3.35 1.92 6.22
C PHE A 60 -3.10 2.81 7.43
N THR A 61 -3.65 4.03 7.47
CA THR A 61 -3.72 4.85 8.69
C THR A 61 -4.46 4.11 9.81
N ALA A 62 -5.64 3.53 9.53
CA ALA A 62 -6.40 2.78 10.55
C ALA A 62 -5.63 1.53 11.06
N LEU A 63 -4.93 0.83 10.17
CA LEU A 63 -4.10 -0.33 10.54
C LEU A 63 -2.89 0.07 11.39
N VAL A 64 -2.17 1.14 11.01
CA VAL A 64 -1.06 1.68 11.79
C VAL A 64 -1.53 2.11 13.17
N HIS A 65 -2.64 2.86 13.23
CA HIS A 65 -3.22 3.33 14.49
C HIS A 65 -3.63 2.18 15.41
N ARG A 66 -4.25 1.12 14.86
CA ARG A 66 -4.61 -0.08 15.66
C ARG A 66 -3.37 -0.82 16.17
N GLY A 67 -2.30 -0.89 15.37
CA GLY A 67 -1.15 -1.71 15.68
C GLY A 67 -0.10 -1.04 16.56
N ALA A 68 0.01 0.28 16.54
CA ALA A 68 1.01 1.00 17.31
C ALA A 68 0.64 2.49 17.40
N PRO A 69 -0.42 2.83 18.16
CA PRO A 69 -0.95 4.20 18.20
C PRO A 69 0.11 5.21 18.65
N ASP A 70 0.94 4.84 19.63
CA ASP A 70 1.87 5.74 20.30
C ASP A 70 3.35 5.48 19.97
N ALA A 71 3.65 4.71 18.92
CA ALA A 71 5.05 4.41 18.58
C ALA A 71 5.74 5.62 17.92
N PRO A 72 6.77 6.21 18.55
CA PRO A 72 7.47 7.35 17.98
C PRO A 72 8.16 6.95 16.66
N GLY A 73 8.08 7.82 15.65
CA GLY A 73 8.71 7.63 14.35
C GLY A 73 8.00 6.66 13.39
N LEU A 74 6.83 6.14 13.77
CA LEU A 74 6.03 5.28 12.91
C LEU A 74 5.20 6.06 11.89
N TRP A 75 4.65 7.20 12.32
CA TRP A 75 3.90 8.10 11.46
C TRP A 75 4.82 8.77 10.45
N PRO A 76 4.57 8.60 9.13
CA PRO A 76 5.45 9.15 8.12
C PRO A 76 5.29 10.66 8.02
N ALA A 77 6.40 11.35 7.74
CA ALA A 77 6.35 12.74 7.33
C ALA A 77 5.59 12.89 5.99
N PRO A 78 4.97 14.07 5.73
CA PRO A 78 4.34 14.33 4.45
C PRO A 78 5.31 14.15 3.28
N ALA A 79 4.90 13.36 2.30
CA ALA A 79 5.61 13.17 1.04
C ALA A 79 5.26 14.30 0.04
N PRO A 80 6.14 14.58 -0.94
CA PRO A 80 5.90 15.64 -1.94
C PRO A 80 4.69 15.41 -2.87
N THR A 81 4.15 14.19 -2.90
CA THR A 81 3.01 13.85 -3.77
C THR A 81 1.97 13.02 -3.02
N PRO A 82 0.68 13.08 -3.41
CA PRO A 82 -0.36 12.22 -2.85
C PRO A 82 -0.05 10.71 -3.02
N ALA A 83 0.54 10.35 -4.16
CA ALA A 83 0.98 8.98 -4.44
C ALA A 83 2.09 8.52 -3.47
N GLY A 84 3.02 9.42 -3.15
CA GLY A 84 4.04 9.21 -2.11
C GLY A 84 3.44 9.08 -0.71
N ASN A 85 2.44 9.91 -0.36
CA ASN A 85 1.76 9.81 0.94
C ASN A 85 1.09 8.45 1.13
N ALA A 86 0.38 7.97 0.11
CA ALA A 86 -0.22 6.63 0.13
C ALA A 86 0.85 5.53 0.32
N PHE A 87 1.98 5.63 -0.39
CA PHE A 87 3.08 4.67 -0.27
C PHE A 87 3.70 4.70 1.14
N SER A 88 3.93 5.88 1.69
CA SER A 88 4.48 6.07 3.03
C SER A 88 3.58 5.47 4.12
N MET A 89 2.25 5.50 3.97
CA MET A 89 1.34 4.83 4.92
C MET A 89 1.43 3.31 4.84
N VAL A 90 1.59 2.74 3.64
CA VAL A 90 1.86 1.30 3.51
C VAL A 90 3.20 0.93 4.16
N ALA A 91 4.24 1.74 3.94
CA ALA A 91 5.55 1.54 4.55
C ALA A 91 5.49 1.66 6.08
N ALA A 92 4.69 2.58 6.63
CA ALA A 92 4.46 2.70 8.06
C ALA A 92 3.82 1.43 8.62
N TYR A 93 2.80 0.88 7.97
CA TYR A 93 2.20 -0.39 8.39
C TYR A 93 3.18 -1.57 8.36
N VAL A 94 4.04 -1.64 7.34
CA VAL A 94 5.10 -2.67 7.28
C VAL A 94 6.05 -2.54 8.47
N LYS A 95 6.40 -1.31 8.88
CA LYS A 95 7.18 -1.07 10.09
C LYS A 95 6.42 -1.50 11.35
N THR A 96 5.10 -1.27 11.43
CA THR A 96 4.26 -1.75 12.52
C THR A 96 4.34 -3.27 12.66
N LEU A 97 4.23 -4.00 11.54
CA LEU A 97 4.36 -5.46 11.54
C LEU A 97 5.75 -5.93 12.02
N ALA A 98 6.81 -5.25 11.59
CA ALA A 98 8.18 -5.59 12.01
C ALA A 98 8.40 -5.34 13.53
N LEU A 99 7.80 -4.28 14.08
CA LEU A 99 7.84 -4.00 15.52
C LEU A 99 7.12 -5.10 16.32
N TYR A 100 5.98 -5.59 15.84
CA TYR A 100 5.30 -6.73 16.46
C TYR A 100 6.14 -8.00 16.42
N GLY A 101 6.68 -8.38 15.26
CA GLY A 101 7.52 -9.58 15.15
C GLY A 101 8.73 -9.54 16.08
N SER A 102 9.33 -8.36 16.25
CA SER A 102 10.48 -8.17 17.14
C SER A 102 10.13 -8.38 18.61
N ARG A 103 8.89 -8.06 19.04
CA ARG A 103 8.41 -8.34 20.41
C ARG A 103 8.26 -9.83 20.68
N ASP A 104 7.91 -10.59 19.65
CA ASP A 104 7.76 -12.04 19.72
C ASP A 104 9.09 -12.79 19.43
N GLY A 105 10.21 -12.05 19.34
CA GLY A 105 11.54 -12.62 19.11
C GLY A 105 11.83 -13.05 17.66
N SER A 106 10.97 -12.71 16.69
CA SER A 106 11.17 -13.02 15.27
C SER A 106 11.46 -11.76 14.44
N VAL A 107 12.60 -11.72 13.73
CA VAL A 107 12.92 -10.61 12.83
C VAL A 107 12.49 -10.96 11.41
N VAL A 108 11.20 -10.82 11.13
CA VAL A 108 10.67 -11.00 9.77
C VAL A 108 10.72 -9.67 9.01
N ARG A 109 11.57 -9.58 7.98
CA ARG A 109 11.50 -8.49 6.99
C ARG A 109 10.59 -8.91 5.84
N VAL A 110 9.44 -8.25 5.72
CA VAL A 110 8.54 -8.43 4.57
C VAL A 110 8.77 -7.33 3.53
N PRO A 111 8.93 -7.65 2.23
CA PRO A 111 8.86 -6.64 1.18
C PRO A 111 7.53 -5.88 1.27
N TRP A 112 7.55 -4.59 0.96
CA TRP A 112 6.39 -3.72 1.23
C TRP A 112 5.09 -4.23 0.58
N HIS A 113 5.19 -4.85 -0.61
CA HIS A 113 4.03 -5.37 -1.32
C HIS A 113 3.40 -6.57 -0.61
N TYR A 114 4.19 -7.41 0.09
CA TYR A 114 3.62 -8.44 0.97
C TYR A 114 2.87 -7.81 2.14
N GLY A 115 3.42 -6.76 2.75
CA GLY A 115 2.68 -6.00 3.78
C GLY A 115 1.39 -5.39 3.24
N ALA A 116 1.41 -4.85 2.02
CA ALA A 116 0.22 -4.33 1.37
C ALA A 116 -0.86 -5.42 1.15
N LEU A 117 -0.43 -6.60 0.69
CA LEU A 117 -1.28 -7.77 0.49
C LEU A 117 -1.79 -8.34 1.82
N MET A 118 -1.03 -8.28 2.92
CA MET A 118 -1.48 -8.69 4.25
C MET A 118 -2.50 -7.71 4.83
N GLY A 119 -2.24 -6.41 4.71
CA GLY A 119 -3.12 -5.36 5.25
C GLY A 119 -4.44 -5.23 4.51
N HIS A 120 -4.48 -5.60 3.22
CA HIS A 120 -5.70 -5.51 2.42
C HIS A 120 -6.20 -6.82 1.84
N GLY A 121 -5.31 -7.63 1.27
CA GLY A 121 -5.65 -8.81 0.50
C GLY A 121 -5.13 -8.76 -0.94
N PRO A 122 -5.44 -9.79 -1.75
CA PRO A 122 -4.86 -10.00 -3.08
C PRO A 122 -5.24 -8.92 -4.11
N TRP A 123 -6.21 -8.06 -3.80
CA TRP A 123 -6.75 -7.05 -4.71
C TRP A 123 -6.17 -5.66 -4.51
N PHE A 124 -5.15 -5.48 -3.64
CA PHE A 124 -4.53 -4.19 -3.35
C PHE A 124 -4.14 -3.39 -4.62
N PHE A 125 -3.60 -4.08 -5.63
CA PHE A 125 -3.16 -3.47 -6.89
C PHE A 125 -4.26 -3.33 -7.96
N SER A 126 -5.51 -3.69 -7.64
CA SER A 126 -6.66 -3.58 -8.53
C SER A 126 -7.50 -2.35 -8.16
N THR A 127 -8.06 -1.67 -9.16
CA THR A 127 -9.08 -0.62 -8.93
C THR A 127 -10.34 -1.19 -8.26
N ALA A 128 -10.78 -2.37 -8.68
CA ALA A 128 -11.99 -3.01 -8.15
C ALA A 128 -11.82 -3.52 -6.71
N GLY A 129 -10.58 -3.59 -6.19
CA GLY A 129 -10.29 -4.09 -4.85
C GLY A 129 -10.66 -3.11 -3.73
N TRP A 130 -10.82 -1.83 -4.06
CA TRP A 130 -11.07 -0.75 -3.11
C TRP A 130 -12.53 -0.31 -3.23
N PRO A 131 -13.41 -0.68 -2.28
CA PRO A 131 -14.77 -0.17 -2.28
C PRO A 131 -14.74 1.35 -2.14
N GLY A 132 -15.60 2.05 -2.89
CA GLY A 132 -15.85 3.47 -2.67
C GLY A 132 -16.23 3.66 -1.20
N GLY A 133 -15.63 4.64 -0.53
CA GLY A 133 -15.72 4.80 0.92
C GLY A 133 -17.17 4.79 1.38
N VAL A 134 -17.57 3.74 2.10
CA VAL A 134 -18.79 3.76 2.90
C VAL A 134 -18.44 4.53 4.15
N GLN A 135 -18.87 5.79 4.19
CA GLN A 135 -18.89 6.59 5.42
C GLN A 135 -19.90 5.92 6.34
N HIS A 136 -19.43 5.10 7.28
CA HIS A 136 -20.25 4.66 8.40
C HIS A 136 -20.43 5.86 9.32
N GLU A 137 -21.42 6.69 9.02
CA GLU A 137 -21.95 7.62 10.00
C GLU A 137 -22.47 6.78 11.17
N PRO A 138 -21.97 6.97 12.41
CA PRO A 138 -22.56 6.32 13.56
C PRO A 138 -24.00 6.82 13.64
N ALA A 139 -24.98 5.92 13.48
CA ALA A 139 -26.34 6.22 13.84
C ALA A 139 -26.37 6.44 15.36
N LEU A 140 -26.16 7.68 15.79
CA LEU A 140 -26.48 8.09 17.15
C LEU A 140 -28.00 7.90 17.30
N PRO A 141 -28.47 7.06 18.23
CA PRO A 141 -29.89 7.06 18.54
C PRO A 141 -30.27 8.47 19.05
N PRO A 142 -31.43 9.02 18.65
CA PRO A 142 -31.92 10.27 19.21
C PRO A 142 -32.02 10.12 20.73
N GLY A 143 -31.54 11.14 21.44
CA GLY A 143 -31.30 11.12 22.88
C GLY A 143 -32.44 10.58 23.73
N LEU A 144 -32.04 9.95 24.84
CA LEU A 144 -32.84 9.76 26.04
C LEU A 144 -32.36 10.76 27.09
#